data_AF-A0A2W8I5H6-F1
#
_entry.id   AF-A0A2W8I5H6-F1
#
_cell.length_a   1.000
_cell.length_b   1.000
_cell.length_c   1.000
_cell.angle_alpha   90.00
_cell.angle_beta   90.00
_cell.angle_gamma   90.00
#
_symmetry.space_group_name_H-M   'P 1'
#
loop_
_entity.id
_entity.type
_entity.pdbx_description
1 polymer ?
#
loop_
_entity_poly.entity_id
_entity_poly.type
_entity_poly.pdbx_seq_one_letter_code
_entity_poly.pdbx_strand_id
1 'polypeptide(L)'
;TVRAVNAWGQQGDPASVSFRIAAPAAPSRIELTPGYFQITATPHLAVYDPTVQFEFWFSETRITDIRQVETTARYLGTALYWIAAS
;
A
#
# COMPACT_ATOMS: atom_id res chain seq x y z
N THR A 1 10.01 19.23 -10.93
CA THR A 1 11.01 20.02 -11.66
C THR A 1 12.37 19.48 -11.35
N VAL A 2 13.23 19.34 -12.36
CA VAL A 2 14.61 18.87 -12.22
C VAL A 2 15.55 19.95 -12.76
N ARG A 3 16.75 20.06 -12.17
CA ARG A 3 17.84 20.94 -12.62
C ARG A 3 19.14 20.14 -12.62
N ALA A 4 19.97 20.34 -13.63
CA ALA A 4 21.34 19.85 -13.61
C ALA A 4 22.21 20.74 -12.70
N VAL A 5 23.13 20.12 -11.95
CA VAL A 5 24.10 20.82 -11.10
C VAL A 5 25.51 20.29 -11.44
N ASN A 6 26.47 21.18 -11.67
CA ASN A 6 27.86 20.78 -11.92
C ASN A 6 28.70 20.69 -10.64
N ALA A 7 29.95 20.22 -10.75
CA ALA A 7 30.86 20.03 -9.62
C ALA A 7 31.20 21.31 -8.84
N TRP A 8 30.93 22.49 -9.42
CA TRP A 8 31.11 23.80 -8.78
C TRP A 8 29.80 24.37 -8.20
N GLY A 9 28.73 23.57 -8.15
CA GLY A 9 27.44 23.97 -7.58
C GLY A 9 26.60 24.88 -8.47
N GLN A 10 26.99 25.11 -9.73
CA GLN A 10 26.20 25.92 -10.66
C GLN A 10 25.01 25.11 -11.17
N GLN A 11 23.85 25.77 -11.24
CA GLN A 11 22.59 25.14 -11.67
C GLN A 11 22.22 25.57 -13.09
N GLY A 12 21.81 24.61 -13.91
CA GLY A 12 21.22 24.87 -15.23
C GLY A 12 19.74 25.28 -15.17
N ASP A 13 19.17 25.52 -16.34
CA ASP A 13 17.75 25.86 -16.49
C ASP A 13 16.85 24.71 -16.00
N PRO A 14 15.69 25.03 -15.37
CA PRO A 14 14.79 24.02 -14.86
C PRO A 14 13.98 23.36 -15.97
N ALA A 15 13.91 22.03 -15.95
CA ALA A 15 12.94 21.26 -16.73
C ALA A 15 11.77 20.82 -15.84
N SER A 16 10.54 20.99 -16.33
CA SER A 16 9.32 20.64 -15.59
C SER A 16 8.37 19.82 -16.45
N VAL A 17 7.75 18.81 -15.82
CA VAL A 17 6.63 18.06 -16.37
C VAL A 17 5.54 17.95 -15.30
N SER A 18 4.29 18.02 -15.71
CA SER A 18 3.14 17.82 -14.82
C SER A 18 2.70 16.36 -14.85
N PHE A 19 2.42 15.80 -13.69
CA PHE A 19 1.77 14.50 -13.54
C PHE A 19 0.73 14.58 -12.41
N ARG A 20 -0.18 13.61 -12.37
CA ARG A 20 -1.15 13.44 -11.29
C ARG A 20 -1.02 12.02 -10.77
N ILE A 21 -0.94 11.86 -9.45
CA ILE A 21 -1.04 10.57 -8.79
C ILE A 21 -2.40 10.56 -8.10
N ALA A 22 -3.28 9.66 -8.52
CA ALA A 22 -4.51 9.37 -7.78
C ALA A 22 -4.21 8.24 -6.80
N ALA A 23 -4.64 8.39 -5.55
CA ALA A 23 -4.65 7.26 -4.64
C ALA A 23 -5.64 6.20 -5.16
N PRO A 24 -5.35 4.90 -5.01
CA PRO A 24 -6.32 3.84 -5.25
C PRO A 24 -7.60 4.05 -4.43
N ALA A 25 -8.72 3.57 -4.96
CA ALA A 25 -9.96 3.51 -4.18
C ALA A 25 -9.79 2.56 -2.97
N ALA A 26 -10.44 2.88 -1.86
CA ALA A 26 -10.48 1.99 -0.71
C ALA A 26 -11.17 0.66 -1.09
N PRO A 27 -10.80 -0.47 -0.43
CA PRO A 27 -11.54 -1.71 -0.58
C PRO A 27 -13.03 -1.53 -0.24
N SER A 28 -13.90 -2.12 -1.07
CA SER A 28 -15.35 -2.14 -0.85
C SER A 28 -15.77 -3.23 0.14
N ARG A 29 -15.01 -4.33 0.18
CA ARG A 29 -15.18 -5.44 1.12
C ARG A 29 -13.89 -6.22 1.26
N ILE A 30 -13.81 -7.01 2.32
CA ILE A 30 -12.75 -7.99 2.56
C ILE A 30 -13.42 -9.35 2.72
N GLU A 31 -13.05 -10.31 1.88
CA GLU A 31 -13.49 -11.69 1.99
C GLU A 31 -12.46 -12.49 2.80
N LEU A 32 -12.94 -13.25 3.78
CA LEU A 32 -12.12 -14.16 4.57
C LEU A 32 -12.52 -15.59 4.20
N THR A 33 -11.58 -16.33 3.62
CA THR A 33 -11.79 -17.74 3.26
C THR A 33 -11.01 -18.64 4.22
N PRO A 34 -11.69 -19.37 5.14
CA PRO A 34 -11.05 -20.36 5.98
C PRO A 34 -10.66 -21.60 5.18
N GLY A 35 -9.46 -22.10 5.44
CA GLY A 35 -9.00 -23.44 5.07
C GLY A 35 -8.63 -24.24 6.32
N TYR A 36 -8.22 -25.49 6.14
CA TYR A 36 -8.02 -26.42 7.25
C TYR A 36 -6.92 -25.97 8.24
N PHE A 37 -5.83 -25.38 7.75
CA PHE A 37 -4.74 -24.77 8.54
C PHE A 37 -4.38 -23.38 8.04
N GLN A 38 -5.33 -22.69 7.42
CA GLN A 38 -5.06 -21.40 6.81
C GLN A 38 -6.29 -20.49 6.80
N ILE A 39 -6.05 -19.20 6.66
CA ILE A 39 -7.07 -18.20 6.34
C ILE A 39 -6.54 -17.29 5.24
N THR A 40 -7.34 -17.07 4.21
CA THR A 40 -7.03 -16.12 3.14
C THR A 40 -7.86 -14.86 3.31
N ALA A 41 -7.23 -13.70 3.27
CA ALA A 41 -7.88 -12.39 3.24
C ALA A 41 -7.75 -11.78 1.84
N THR A 42 -8.89 -11.52 1.20
CA THR A 42 -8.96 -10.97 -0.16
C THR A 42 -9.76 -9.66 -0.15
N PRO A 43 -9.09 -8.50 -0.27
CA PRO A 43 -9.77 -7.23 -0.48
C PRO A 43 -10.35 -7.14 -1.91
N HIS A 44 -11.53 -6.56 -2.05
CA HIS A 44 -12.14 -6.31 -3.35
C HIS A 44 -12.46 -4.84 -3.55
N LEU A 45 -12.10 -4.30 -4.71
CA LEU A 45 -12.52 -2.97 -5.13
C LEU A 45 -13.95 -2.98 -5.66
N ALA A 46 -14.65 -1.85 -5.52
CA ALA A 46 -15.99 -1.68 -6.09
C ALA A 46 -15.94 -1.71 -7.63
N VAL A 47 -14.85 -1.23 -8.22
CA VAL A 47 -14.53 -1.31 -9.64
C VAL A 47 -13.17 -1.97 -9.76
N TYR A 48 -13.06 -2.99 -10.60
CA TYR A 48 -11.81 -3.69 -10.82
C TYR A 48 -10.73 -2.74 -11.36
N ASP A 49 -9.57 -2.73 -10.70
CA ASP A 49 -8.36 -2.04 -11.14
C ASP A 49 -7.16 -2.99 -10.96
N PRO A 50 -6.53 -3.45 -12.06
CA PRO A 50 -5.41 -4.40 -12.00
C PRO A 50 -4.10 -3.77 -11.51
N THR A 51 -4.02 -2.43 -11.41
CA THR A 51 -2.80 -1.72 -10.97
C THR A 51 -2.72 -1.60 -9.46
N VAL A 52 -3.79 -1.95 -8.74
CA VAL A 52 -3.87 -1.81 -7.29
C VAL A 52 -3.35 -3.07 -6.61
N GLN A 53 -2.46 -2.87 -5.63
CA GLN A 53 -2.09 -3.86 -4.63
C GLN A 53 -2.46 -3.35 -3.25
N PHE A 54 -2.57 -4.26 -2.27
CA PHE A 54 -2.91 -3.93 -0.90
C PHE A 54 -1.76 -4.23 0.03
N GLU A 55 -1.61 -3.38 1.03
CA GLU A 55 -0.72 -3.63 2.16
C GLU A 55 -1.45 -4.41 3.23
N PHE A 56 -0.76 -5.40 3.80
CA PHE A 56 -1.28 -6.21 4.89
C PHE A 56 -0.48 -5.95 6.17
N TRP A 57 -1.21 -5.73 7.25
CA TRP A 57 -0.68 -5.42 8.58
C TRP A 57 -1.38 -6.31 9.60
N PHE A 58 -0.64 -6.79 10.60
CA PHE A 58 -1.18 -7.63 11.67
C PHE A 58 -0.81 -7.09 13.04
N SER A 59 -1.78 -7.03 13.94
CA SER A 59 -1.56 -6.81 15.36
C SER A 59 -2.39 -7.81 16.16
N GLU A 60 -1.81 -8.33 17.25
CA GLU A 60 -2.53 -9.19 18.20
C GLU A 60 -3.58 -8.40 18.99
N THR A 61 -3.33 -7.11 19.19
CA THR A 61 -4.22 -6.20 19.91
C THR A 61 -5.03 -5.37 18.92
N ARG A 62 -6.32 -5.17 19.21
CA ARG A 62 -7.19 -4.34 18.37
C ARG A 62 -6.68 -2.90 18.33
N ILE A 63 -6.45 -2.39 17.12
CA ILE A 63 -6.13 -0.99 16.85
C ILE A 63 -7.43 -0.21 16.58
N THR A 64 -7.60 0.93 17.24
CA THR A 64 -8.76 1.82 17.05
C THR A 64 -8.41 3.14 16.36
N ASP A 65 -7.15 3.59 16.46
CA ASP A 65 -6.61 4.73 15.72
C ASP A 65 -5.72 4.22 14.58
N ILE A 66 -6.08 4.53 13.33
CA ILE A 66 -5.34 4.11 12.13
C ILE A 66 -3.87 4.55 12.15
N ARG A 67 -3.55 5.64 12.85
CA ARG A 67 -2.18 6.17 12.97
C ARG A 67 -1.26 5.24 13.76
N GLN A 68 -1.82 4.33 14.55
CA GLN A 68 -1.06 3.36 15.33
C GLN A 68 -0.65 2.12 14.53
N VAL A 69 -1.20 1.91 13.33
CA VAL A 69 -0.88 0.74 12.51
C VAL A 69 0.62 0.65 12.22
N GLU A 70 1.25 1.74 11.80
CA GLU A 70 2.67 1.75 11.43
C GLU A 70 3.63 1.55 12.63
N THR A 71 3.13 1.68 13.87
CA THR A 71 3.95 1.61 15.08
C THR A 71 3.66 0.37 15.93
N THR A 72 2.45 -0.16 15.87
CA THR A 72 1.97 -1.25 16.74
C THR A 72 1.54 -2.51 15.98
N ALA A 73 1.51 -2.46 14.64
CA ALA A 73 1.27 -3.63 13.80
C ALA A 73 2.55 -4.06 13.07
N ARG A 74 2.66 -5.37 12.83
CA ARG A 74 3.68 -5.96 11.97
C ARG A 74 3.23 -5.86 10.51
N TYR A 75 4.07 -5.28 9.67
CA TYR A 75 3.90 -5.33 8.22
C TYR A 75 4.09 -6.76 7.70
N LEU A 76 3.17 -7.23 6.86
CA LEU A 76 3.14 -8.59 6.31
C LEU A 76 3.48 -8.64 4.81
N GLY A 77 3.47 -7.50 4.13
CA GLY A 77 3.79 -7.39 2.71
C GLY A 77 2.71 -6.69 1.89
N THR A 78 2.99 -6.57 0.59
CA THR A 78 2.07 -6.02 -0.42
C THR A 78 1.68 -7.14 -1.38
N ALA A 79 0.38 -7.35 -1.58
CA ALA A 79 -0.14 -8.40 -2.47
C ALA A 79 -1.61 -8.11 -2.87
N LEU A 80 -2.18 -8.97 -3.72
CA LEU A 80 -3.63 -8.96 -4.03
C LEU A 80 -4.46 -9.67 -2.94
N TYR A 81 -3.85 -10.59 -2.21
CA TYR A 81 -4.44 -11.32 -1.10
C TYR A 81 -3.33 -11.71 -0.12
N TRP A 82 -3.70 -11.99 1.12
CA TRP A 82 -2.78 -12.48 2.14
C TRP A 82 -3.26 -13.81 2.71
N ILE A 83 -2.32 -14.70 3.02
CA ILE A 83 -2.61 -16.01 3.62
C ILE A 83 -1.88 -16.09 4.96
N ALA A 84 -2.63 -16.35 6.04
CA ALA A 84 -2.07 -16.87 7.27
C ALA A 84 -2.17 -18.39 7.23
N ALA A 85 -1.09 -19.09 7.56
CA ALA A 85 -1.09 -20.53 7.77
C ALA A 85 -0.47 -20.85 9.14
N SER A 86 -0.99 -21.86 9.82
CA SER A 86 -0.52 -22.34 11.13
C SER A 86 0.22 -23.67 11.02
#